data_AF-A0AA39VKN6-F1
#
_entry.id   AF-A0AA39VKN6-F1
#
_cell.length_a   1.000
_cell.length_b   1.000
_cell.length_c   1.000
_cell.angle_alpha   90.00
_cell.angle_beta   90.00
_cell.angle_gamma   90.00
#
_symmetry.space_group_name_H-M   'P 1'
#
loop_
_entity.id
_entity.type
_entity.pdbx_description
1 polymer ?
#
loop_
_entity_poly.entity_id
_entity_poly.type
_entity_poly.pdbx_seq_one_letter_code
_entity_poly.pdbx_strand_id
1 'polypeptide(L)'
;MVSKILIVIFHIFLSLELQPAQSQTLIRAGYYWHAQNEFPISDINSTLFTHLICGFAQLNSTSYQLSLTPSDEKHVSTFTNAVKEKNPSITTLLAIGGQNANGSTFSSMVSNSSYRKYFIDDSIKTARRYGFLGLDFAWCTLTRSSDMLTWVFSSKSGALQLIPKQETLPIIHN
;
A
#
# COMPACT_ATOMS: atom_id res chain seq x y z
N MET A 1 1.60 -25.78 -47.94
CA MET A 1 1.72 -24.36 -47.52
C MET A 1 1.06 -24.10 -46.16
N VAL A 2 -0.13 -24.63 -45.88
CA VAL A 2 -0.89 -24.42 -44.63
C VAL A 2 -0.14 -24.83 -43.34
N SER A 3 0.57 -25.97 -43.35
CA SER A 3 1.34 -26.45 -42.19
C SER A 3 2.45 -25.48 -41.76
N LYS A 4 3.11 -24.79 -42.71
CA LYS A 4 4.18 -23.82 -42.39
C LYS A 4 3.60 -22.56 -41.73
N ILE A 5 2.41 -22.14 -42.15
CA ILE A 5 1.70 -20.98 -41.57
C ILE A 5 1.28 -21.28 -40.12
N LEU A 6 0.80 -22.49 -39.86
CA LEU A 6 0.37 -22.90 -38.52
C LEU A 6 1.52 -22.91 -37.51
N ILE A 7 2.71 -23.36 -37.93
CA ILE A 7 3.92 -23.39 -37.10
C ILE A 7 4.36 -21.96 -36.73
N VAL A 8 4.32 -21.03 -37.69
CA VAL A 8 4.69 -19.63 -37.46
C VAL A 8 3.70 -18.96 -36.50
N ILE A 9 2.40 -19.18 -36.67
CA ILE A 9 1.37 -18.64 -35.75
C ILE A 9 1.57 -19.21 -34.35
N PHE A 10 1.84 -20.51 -34.23
CA PHE A 10 2.12 -21.16 -32.94
C PHE A 10 3.38 -20.59 -32.26
N HIS A 11 4.45 -20.32 -33.01
CA HIS A 11 5.66 -19.71 -32.46
C HIS A 11 5.44 -18.27 -32.00
N ILE A 12 4.63 -17.49 -32.74
CA ILE A 12 4.25 -16.13 -32.34
C ILE A 12 3.39 -16.17 -31.07
N PHE A 13 2.43 -17.09 -30.99
CA PHE A 13 1.55 -17.24 -29.82
C PHE A 13 2.32 -17.69 -28.58
N LEU A 14 3.22 -18.67 -28.74
CA LEU A 14 4.11 -19.15 -27.66
C LEU A 14 5.08 -18.06 -27.19
N SER A 15 5.53 -17.18 -28.10
CA SER A 15 6.37 -16.03 -27.75
C SER A 15 5.60 -14.91 -27.04
N LEU A 16 4.27 -14.82 -27.23
CA LEU A 16 3.42 -13.88 -26.50
C LEU A 16 3.10 -14.38 -25.08
N GLU A 17 3.01 -15.69 -24.87
CA GLU A 17 2.77 -16.29 -23.55
C GLU A 17 4.04 -16.40 -22.70
N LEU A 18 5.23 -16.54 -23.31
CA LEU A 18 6.52 -16.47 -22.62
C LEU A 18 7.03 -15.02 -22.53
N GLN A 19 6.32 -14.16 -21.81
CA GLN A 19 7.00 -13.01 -21.21
C GLN A 19 7.86 -13.52 -20.04
N PRO A 20 9.17 -13.24 -20.01
CA PRO A 20 9.99 -13.61 -18.86
C PRO A 20 9.38 -12.96 -17.62
N ALA A 21 9.10 -13.77 -16.59
CA ALA A 21 8.77 -13.26 -15.27
C ALA A 21 9.96 -12.41 -14.81
N GLN A 22 9.80 -11.08 -14.82
CA GLN A 22 10.85 -10.16 -14.42
C GLN A 22 11.17 -10.40 -12.94
N SER A 23 12.24 -11.15 -12.70
CA SER A 23 12.68 -11.55 -11.37
C SER A 23 13.48 -10.42 -10.72
N GLN A 24 13.00 -10.01 -9.54
CA GLN A 24 13.51 -9.02 -8.59
C GLN A 24 13.93 -7.66 -9.18
N THR A 25 12.94 -6.78 -9.40
CA THR A 25 13.16 -5.34 -9.43
C THR A 25 13.63 -4.86 -8.07
N LEU A 26 14.84 -4.31 -7.98
CA LEU A 26 15.35 -3.66 -6.78
C LEU A 26 14.36 -2.58 -6.32
N ILE A 27 13.75 -2.75 -5.14
CA ILE A 27 12.86 -1.75 -4.56
C ILE A 27 13.69 -0.69 -3.86
N ARG A 28 13.75 0.50 -4.46
CA ARG A 28 14.24 1.73 -3.83
C ARG A 28 13.03 2.54 -3.41
N ALA A 29 12.70 2.52 -2.11
CA ALA A 29 11.56 3.20 -1.54
C ALA A 29 12.00 4.43 -0.74
N GLY A 30 11.23 5.52 -0.84
CA GLY A 30 11.42 6.72 -0.04
C GLY A 30 10.11 7.16 0.59
N TYR A 31 10.19 7.75 1.78
CA TYR A 31 9.04 8.28 2.51
C TYR A 31 9.04 9.80 2.44
N TYR A 32 7.87 10.39 2.21
CA TYR A 32 7.66 11.83 2.20
C TYR A 32 6.37 12.15 2.96
N TRP A 33 6.43 13.03 3.95
CA TRP A 33 5.25 13.45 4.71
C TRP A 33 5.36 14.91 5.09
N HIS A 34 4.22 15.60 5.14
CA HIS A 34 4.14 17.04 5.46
C HIS A 34 4.54 17.34 6.94
N ALA A 35 5.65 18.02 7.16
CA ALA A 35 6.15 18.59 8.41
C ALA A 35 6.37 20.12 8.30
N GLN A 36 6.61 20.80 9.43
CA GLN A 36 6.93 22.24 9.40
C GLN A 36 8.38 22.47 8.91
N ASN A 37 8.57 23.47 8.02
CA ASN A 37 9.83 23.86 7.34
C ASN A 37 10.29 22.97 6.18
N GLU A 38 9.41 22.78 5.21
CA GLU A 38 9.50 21.62 4.34
C GLU A 38 10.23 21.74 3.00
N PHE A 39 10.77 20.59 2.61
CA PHE A 39 11.29 20.31 1.28
C PHE A 39 10.12 20.16 0.28
N PRO A 40 10.02 21.03 -0.74
CA PRO A 40 8.96 20.98 -1.74
C PRO A 40 8.90 19.63 -2.47
N ILE A 41 7.70 19.14 -2.82
CA ILE A 41 7.53 17.90 -3.61
C ILE A 41 8.27 18.01 -4.96
N SER A 42 8.04 19.11 -5.68
CA SER A 42 9.11 20.02 -6.10
C SER A 42 10.48 19.42 -6.38
N ASP A 43 11.22 19.32 -5.29
CA ASP A 43 12.65 19.15 -5.27
C ASP A 43 13.03 17.68 -5.13
N ILE A 44 12.05 16.79 -4.90
CA ILE A 44 12.26 15.35 -4.86
C ILE A 44 12.85 14.89 -6.20
N ASN A 45 14.02 14.28 -6.15
CA ASN A 45 14.59 13.59 -7.30
C ASN A 45 14.03 12.17 -7.39
N SER A 46 12.83 12.04 -7.96
CA SER A 46 12.11 10.77 -8.05
C SER A 46 12.81 9.71 -8.93
N THR A 47 13.81 10.09 -9.73
CA THR A 47 14.62 9.15 -10.53
C THR A 47 15.48 8.21 -9.68
N LEU A 48 15.73 8.57 -8.41
CA LEU A 48 16.48 7.75 -7.46
C LEU A 48 15.64 6.61 -6.87
N PHE A 49 14.32 6.65 -7.07
CA PHE A 49 13.36 5.76 -6.42
C PHE A 49 12.56 4.95 -7.44
N THR A 50 12.16 3.76 -7.02
CA THR A 50 11.15 2.95 -7.72
C THR A 50 9.76 3.13 -7.10
N HIS A 51 9.74 3.40 -5.79
CA HIS A 51 8.53 3.59 -5.01
C HIS A 51 8.67 4.83 -4.13
N LEU A 52 7.62 5.64 -4.05
CA LEU A 52 7.53 6.74 -3.09
C LEU A 52 6.26 6.63 -2.28
N ILE A 53 6.39 6.81 -0.97
CA ILE A 53 5.30 6.67 -0.01
C ILE A 53 4.98 8.06 0.53
N CYS A 54 3.74 8.52 0.33
CA CYS A 54 3.26 9.82 0.78
C CYS A 54 2.46 9.65 2.07
N GLY A 55 2.89 10.29 3.14
CA GLY A 55 2.25 10.22 4.46
C GLY A 55 1.76 11.58 4.98
N PHE A 56 0.82 11.61 5.93
CA PHE A 56 0.04 10.47 6.44
C PHE A 56 -1.44 10.80 6.43
N ALA A 57 -2.26 9.90 5.89
CA ALA A 57 -3.69 9.88 6.18
C ALA A 57 -3.91 9.39 7.62
N GLN A 58 -4.84 10.01 8.33
CA GLN A 58 -5.24 9.59 9.68
C GLN A 58 -6.54 8.78 9.63
N LEU A 59 -6.97 8.26 10.78
CA LEU A 59 -8.20 7.51 10.93
C LEU A 59 -9.20 8.29 11.79
N ASN A 60 -10.42 8.49 11.30
CA ASN A 60 -11.49 9.08 12.09
C ASN A 60 -11.94 8.10 13.19
N SER A 61 -12.01 8.57 14.45
CA SER A 61 -12.32 7.71 15.60
C SER A 61 -13.76 7.22 15.69
N THR A 62 -14.67 7.79 14.89
CA THR A 62 -16.09 7.44 14.90
C THR A 62 -16.45 6.62 13.67
N SER A 63 -16.04 7.05 12.48
CA SER A 63 -16.39 6.37 11.23
C SER A 63 -15.41 5.27 10.83
N TYR A 64 -14.18 5.28 11.37
CA TYR A 64 -13.08 4.40 10.95
C TYR A 64 -12.75 4.50 9.45
N GLN A 65 -12.99 5.67 8.88
CA GLN A 65 -12.60 6.06 7.52
C GLN A 65 -11.38 6.97 7.56
N LEU A 66 -10.68 7.11 6.43
CA LEU A 66 -9.53 7.98 6.35
C LEU A 66 -9.94 9.44 6.56
N SER A 67 -9.07 10.17 7.25
CA SER A 67 -9.22 11.58 7.54
C SER A 67 -7.94 12.29 7.16
N LEU A 68 -8.06 13.31 6.30
CA LEU A 68 -6.99 14.20 5.91
C LEU A 68 -7.34 15.60 6.40
N THR A 69 -6.37 16.32 6.98
CA THR A 69 -6.56 17.75 7.17
C THR A 69 -6.55 18.45 5.80
N PRO A 70 -7.10 19.67 5.66
CA PRO A 70 -7.04 20.40 4.40
C PRO A 70 -5.61 20.58 3.87
N SER A 71 -4.62 20.70 4.76
CA SER A 71 -3.20 20.80 4.37
C SER A 71 -2.66 19.48 3.82
N ASP A 72 -2.98 18.37 4.49
CA ASP A 72 -2.56 17.03 4.06
C ASP A 72 -3.24 16.66 2.74
N GLU A 73 -4.52 16.98 2.58
CA GLU A 73 -5.27 16.69 1.35
C GLU A 73 -4.66 17.41 0.15
N LYS A 74 -4.22 18.67 0.30
CA LYS A 74 -3.52 19.40 -0.76
C LYS A 74 -2.21 18.70 -1.17
N HIS A 75 -1.46 18.17 -0.20
CA HIS A 75 -0.22 17.44 -0.50
C HIS A 75 -0.50 16.08 -1.15
N VAL A 76 -1.39 15.28 -0.55
CA VAL A 76 -1.79 13.96 -1.03
C VAL A 76 -2.35 14.03 -2.45
N SER A 77 -3.18 15.03 -2.75
CA SER A 77 -3.80 15.18 -4.08
C SER A 77 -2.83 15.57 -5.20
N THR A 78 -1.71 16.22 -4.88
CA THR A 78 -0.74 16.70 -5.88
C THR A 78 0.49 15.81 -6.00
N PHE A 79 0.79 15.01 -4.96
CA PHE A 79 2.02 14.24 -4.83
C PHE A 79 2.33 13.36 -6.04
N THR A 80 1.39 12.49 -6.43
CA THR A 80 1.62 11.51 -7.50
C THR A 80 1.95 12.18 -8.83
N ASN A 81 1.27 13.27 -9.17
CA ASN A 81 1.52 13.99 -10.43
C ASN A 81 2.91 14.64 -10.40
N ALA A 82 3.24 15.33 -9.31
CA ALA A 82 4.52 16.04 -9.18
C ALA A 82 5.74 15.09 -9.26
N VAL A 83 5.70 13.93 -8.59
CA VAL A 83 6.85 12.99 -8.65
C VAL A 83 6.96 12.28 -10.00
N LYS A 84 5.84 12.12 -10.72
CA LYS A 84 5.82 11.51 -12.06
C LYS A 84 6.37 12.42 -13.15
N GLU A 85 6.41 13.74 -12.95
CA GLU A 85 7.04 14.67 -13.90
C GLU A 85 8.51 14.32 -14.15
N LYS A 86 9.24 13.89 -13.10
CA LYS A 86 10.65 13.50 -13.20
C LYS A 86 10.86 11.99 -13.40
N ASN A 87 9.93 11.15 -12.94
CA ASN A 87 9.98 9.71 -13.12
C ASN A 87 8.59 9.14 -13.44
N PRO A 88 8.19 9.07 -14.71
CA PRO A 88 6.86 8.59 -15.11
C PRO A 88 6.55 7.14 -14.72
N SER A 89 7.60 6.33 -14.49
CA SER A 89 7.49 4.91 -14.12
C SER A 89 7.33 4.67 -12.62
N ILE A 90 7.40 5.71 -11.80
CA ILE A 90 7.41 5.56 -10.34
C ILE A 90 6.07 5.07 -9.81
N THR A 91 6.14 4.17 -8.83
CA THR A 91 4.96 3.71 -8.09
C THR A 91 4.78 4.54 -6.82
N THR A 92 3.58 5.07 -6.60
CA THR A 92 3.26 5.85 -5.39
C THR A 92 2.32 5.09 -4.46
N LEU A 93 2.56 5.19 -3.15
CA LEU A 93 1.70 4.62 -2.10
C LEU A 93 1.23 5.71 -1.14
N LEU A 94 0.00 5.60 -0.66
CA LEU A 94 -0.53 6.44 0.41
C LEU A 94 -0.31 5.75 1.76
N ALA A 95 0.43 6.40 2.64
CA ALA A 95 0.63 5.93 4.01
C ALA A 95 -0.49 6.38 4.94
N ILE A 96 -0.92 5.47 5.80
CA ILE A 96 -1.95 5.68 6.81
C ILE A 96 -1.34 5.48 8.19
N GLY A 97 -1.55 6.43 9.10
CA GLY A 97 -1.04 6.38 10.47
C GLY A 97 0.16 7.32 10.70
N GLY A 98 1.32 6.74 11.00
CA GLY A 98 2.53 7.49 11.37
C GLY A 98 2.60 7.78 12.88
N GLN A 99 3.58 8.59 13.28
CA GLN A 99 3.90 8.85 14.69
C GLN A 99 2.73 9.43 15.50
N ASN A 100 1.86 10.21 14.85
CA ASN A 100 0.74 10.89 15.49
C ASN A 100 -0.57 10.07 15.44
N ALA A 101 -0.51 8.82 15.00
CA ALA A 101 -1.68 7.95 14.93
C ALA A 101 -2.25 7.63 16.32
N ASN A 102 -3.58 7.70 16.46
CA ASN A 102 -4.25 7.31 17.70
C ASN A 102 -4.32 5.77 17.81
N GLY A 103 -3.41 5.17 18.57
CA GLY A 103 -3.34 3.71 18.74
C GLY A 103 -4.66 3.06 19.19
N SER A 104 -5.44 3.72 20.06
CA SER A 104 -6.73 3.19 20.52
C SER A 104 -7.77 3.13 19.41
N THR A 105 -7.77 4.11 18.50
CA THR A 105 -8.64 4.10 17.31
C THR A 105 -8.27 2.95 16.39
N PHE A 106 -6.97 2.74 16.14
CA PHE A 106 -6.50 1.66 15.28
C PHE A 106 -6.76 0.28 15.91
N SER A 107 -6.57 0.13 17.23
CA SER A 107 -6.90 -1.11 17.95
C SER A 107 -8.41 -1.41 17.90
N SER A 108 -9.26 -0.39 18.05
CA SER A 108 -10.72 -0.53 17.87
C SER A 108 -11.08 -0.92 16.42
N MET A 109 -10.45 -0.29 15.43
CA MET A 109 -10.64 -0.61 14.02
C MET A 109 -10.29 -2.07 13.72
N VAL A 110 -9.12 -2.53 14.17
CA VAL A 110 -8.64 -3.89 13.91
C VAL A 110 -9.45 -4.94 14.67
N SER A 111 -9.95 -4.66 15.87
CA SER A 111 -10.72 -5.62 16.68
C SER A 111 -12.15 -5.88 16.19
N ASN A 112 -12.72 -5.01 15.35
CA ASN A 112 -14.11 -5.12 14.88
C ASN A 112 -14.20 -5.30 13.36
N SER A 113 -14.92 -6.34 12.89
CA SER A 113 -15.03 -6.65 11.46
C SER A 113 -15.71 -5.55 10.63
N SER A 114 -16.73 -4.90 11.17
CA SER A 114 -17.42 -3.79 10.50
C SER A 114 -16.50 -2.57 10.37
N TYR A 115 -15.70 -2.27 11.39
CA TYR A 115 -14.76 -1.14 11.36
C TYR A 115 -13.60 -1.43 10.40
N ARG A 116 -13.06 -2.66 10.37
CA ARG A 116 -12.10 -3.08 9.35
C ARG A 116 -12.66 -2.92 7.94
N LYS A 117 -13.94 -3.26 7.73
CA LYS A 117 -14.58 -3.09 6.42
C LYS A 117 -14.63 -1.63 6.01
N TYR A 118 -15.08 -0.72 6.88
CA TYR A 118 -15.10 0.72 6.58
C TYR A 118 -13.72 1.26 6.26
N PHE A 119 -12.71 0.85 7.04
CA PHE A 119 -11.32 1.21 6.80
C PHE A 119 -10.79 0.74 5.45
N ILE A 120 -11.00 -0.54 5.10
CA ILE A 120 -10.52 -1.12 3.84
C ILE A 120 -11.20 -0.45 2.64
N ASP A 121 -12.54 -0.32 2.68
CA ASP A 121 -13.30 0.25 1.58
C ASP A 121 -12.89 1.72 1.33
N ASP A 122 -12.74 2.50 2.41
CA ASP A 122 -12.40 3.92 2.29
C ASP A 122 -10.93 4.16 1.94
N SER A 123 -10.00 3.36 2.45
CA SER A 123 -8.57 3.47 2.09
C SER A 123 -8.32 3.19 0.61
N ILE A 124 -8.95 2.14 0.06
CA ILE A 124 -8.87 1.83 -1.38
C ILE A 124 -9.47 2.97 -2.21
N LYS A 125 -10.65 3.46 -1.82
CA LYS A 125 -11.32 4.57 -2.50
C LYS A 125 -10.47 5.83 -2.51
N THR A 126 -9.87 6.16 -1.38
CA THR A 126 -9.03 7.34 -1.20
C THR A 126 -7.72 7.25 -1.99
N ALA A 127 -7.03 6.11 -1.95
CA ALA A 127 -5.82 5.89 -2.75
C ALA A 127 -6.11 6.08 -4.25
N ARG A 128 -7.20 5.47 -4.75
CA ARG A 128 -7.61 5.62 -6.16
C ARG A 128 -7.99 7.06 -6.51
N ARG A 129 -8.71 7.75 -5.62
CA ARG A 129 -9.11 9.16 -5.82
C ARG A 129 -7.90 10.06 -6.07
N TYR A 130 -6.81 9.86 -5.34
CA TYR A 130 -5.61 10.68 -5.46
C TYR A 130 -4.48 10.04 -6.31
N GLY A 131 -4.81 8.98 -7.07
CA GLY A 131 -3.92 8.39 -8.07
C GLY A 131 -2.80 7.50 -7.52
N PHE A 132 -2.85 7.10 -6.25
CA PHE A 132 -1.89 6.16 -5.66
C PHE A 132 -2.14 4.73 -6.16
N LEU A 133 -1.05 3.99 -6.39
CA LEU A 133 -1.09 2.59 -6.83
C LEU A 133 -1.09 1.60 -5.67
N GLY A 134 -0.86 2.06 -4.44
CA GLY A 134 -0.87 1.22 -3.26
C GLY A 134 -1.16 1.98 -1.98
N LEU A 135 -1.21 1.21 -0.90
CA LEU A 135 -1.42 1.67 0.47
C LEU A 135 -0.25 1.18 1.32
N ASP A 136 0.19 2.01 2.25
CA ASP A 136 1.12 1.63 3.31
C ASP A 136 0.46 1.85 4.67
N PHE A 137 0.58 0.88 5.58
CA PHE A 137 -0.09 0.92 6.87
C PHE A 137 0.95 1.07 7.97
N ALA A 138 1.23 2.33 8.33
CA ALA A 138 2.24 2.72 9.29
C ALA A 138 1.66 2.84 10.72
N TRP A 139 1.10 1.75 11.23
CA TRP A 139 0.62 1.69 12.61
C TRP A 139 1.72 1.18 13.55
N CYS A 140 2.34 2.09 14.29
CA CYS A 140 3.36 1.78 15.28
C CYS A 140 2.84 1.99 16.70
N THR A 141 2.12 1.01 17.26
CA THR A 141 1.95 0.91 18.73
C THR A 141 2.24 -0.50 19.19
N LEU A 142 3.51 -0.76 19.52
CA LEU A 142 3.94 -1.96 20.24
C LEU A 142 3.82 -1.75 21.76
N THR A 143 2.62 -1.38 22.25
CA THR A 143 2.39 -1.16 23.69
C THR A 143 1.67 -2.30 24.39
N ARG A 144 0.97 -3.20 23.67
CA ARG A 144 0.35 -4.41 24.26
C ARG A 144 0.60 -5.66 23.42
N SER A 145 0.80 -6.79 24.10
CA SER A 145 0.96 -8.11 23.47
C SER A 145 -0.25 -8.54 22.63
N SER A 146 -1.45 -8.02 22.91
CA SER A 146 -2.65 -8.22 22.08
C SER A 146 -2.58 -7.55 20.71
N ASP A 147 -1.82 -6.46 20.58
CA ASP A 147 -1.61 -5.76 19.31
C ASP A 147 -0.52 -6.45 18.45
N MET A 148 0.28 -7.33 19.07
CA MET A 148 1.35 -8.11 18.42
C MET A 148 0.89 -9.42 17.76
N LEU A 149 -0.41 -9.76 17.80
CA LEU A 149 -0.95 -10.82 16.95
C LEU A 149 -0.74 -10.39 15.50
N THR A 150 0.34 -10.88 14.89
CA THR A 150 0.87 -10.39 13.62
C THR A 150 -0.19 -10.55 12.53
N TRP A 151 -0.68 -9.44 11.99
CA TRP A 151 -1.64 -9.44 10.89
C TRP A 151 -0.86 -9.39 9.57
N VAL A 152 -0.98 -10.44 8.76
CA VAL A 152 -0.32 -10.52 7.44
C VAL A 152 -1.36 -10.14 6.38
N PHE A 153 -0.99 -9.21 5.50
CA PHE A 153 -1.75 -8.96 4.27
C PHE A 153 -1.59 -10.19 3.36
N SER A 154 -2.62 -11.02 3.26
CA SER A 154 -2.65 -12.14 2.31
C SER A 154 -3.61 -11.81 1.17
N SER A 155 -3.09 -11.70 -0.05
CA SER A 155 -3.92 -11.72 -1.25
C SER A 155 -4.23 -13.17 -1.58
N LYS A 156 -5.34 -13.70 -1.05
CA LYS A 156 -6.01 -14.85 -1.67
C LYS A 156 -7.19 -14.31 -2.45
N SER A 157 -7.24 -14.64 -3.74
CA SER A 157 -8.38 -14.35 -4.65
C SER A 157 -8.75 -12.87 -4.87
N GLY A 158 -7.79 -11.92 -4.76
CA GLY A 158 -8.05 -10.51 -5.12
C GLY A 158 -8.81 -9.70 -4.07
N ALA A 159 -8.99 -10.24 -2.87
CA ALA A 159 -9.48 -9.51 -1.70
C ALA A 159 -8.33 -9.27 -0.71
N LEU A 160 -8.17 -8.02 -0.26
CA LEU A 160 -7.29 -7.70 0.85
C LEU A 160 -7.96 -8.13 2.15
N GLN A 161 -7.37 -9.11 2.85
CA GLN A 161 -7.86 -9.56 4.14
C GLN A 161 -6.76 -9.41 5.20
N LEU A 162 -7.13 -8.78 6.32
CA LEU A 162 -6.36 -8.82 7.56
C LEU A 162 -6.75 -10.10 8.31
N ILE A 163 -5.83 -11.06 8.41
CA ILE A 163 -6.04 -12.33 9.11
C ILE A 163 -5.10 -12.38 10.34
N PRO A 164 -5.59 -12.78 11.53
CA PRO A 164 -4.71 -12.95 12.68
C PRO A 164 -3.86 -14.19 12.46
N LYS A 165 -2.55 -14.11 12.69
CA LYS A 165 -1.68 -15.29 12.69
C LYS A 165 -2.10 -16.19 13.87
N GLN A 166 -2.79 -17.29 13.56
CA GLN A 166 -3.09 -18.33 14.53
C GLN A 166 -1.79 -19.13 14.77
N GLU A 167 -1.20 -18.99 15.95
CA GLU A 167 -0.11 -19.87 16.38
C GLU A 167 -0.69 -21.28 16.51
N THR A 168 -0.38 -22.11 15.51
CA THR A 168 -0.52 -23.55 15.61
C THR A 168 0.84 -24.09 16.05
N LEU A 169 0.89 -24.68 17.24
CA LEU A 169 1.25 -26.09 17.44
C LEU A 169 1.01 -26.48 18.92
N PRO A 170 0.50 -27.70 19.18
CA PRO A 170 0.27 -28.21 20.52
C PRO A 170 1.59 -28.63 21.14
N ILE A 171 1.84 -28.24 22.40
CA ILE A 171 2.91 -28.84 23.19
C ILE A 171 2.42 -30.22 23.61
N ILE A 172 2.94 -31.25 22.93
CA ILE A 172 2.84 -32.66 23.34
C ILE A 172 3.75 -32.86 24.55
N HIS A 173 3.24 -33.64 25.51
CA HIS A 173 3.89 -34.08 26.74
C HIS A 173 5.34 -34.57 26.59
N ASN A 174 6.15 -34.28 27.62
CA ASN A 174 6.82 -35.31 28.43
C ASN A 174 7.03 -34.80 29.86
#